data_AF-A0A7D5GLQ2-F1
#
_entry.id   AF-A0A7D5GLQ2-F1
#
_cell.length_a   1.000
_cell.length_b   1.000
_cell.length_c   1.000
_cell.angle_alpha   90.00
_cell.angle_beta   90.00
_cell.angle_gamma   90.00
#
_symmetry.space_group_name_H-M   'P 1'
#
loop_
_entity.id
_entity.type
_entity.pdbx_description
1 polymer ?
#
loop_
_entity_poly.entity_id
_entity_poly.type
_entity_poly.pdbx_seq_one_letter_code
_entity_poly.pdbx_strand_id
1 'polypeptide(L)'
;MPLKTKTYDLTEEIQRLEEQIDEVDAILKEIDDNGNPQSQAFQGERSGLEAALEGVRWARDDAFDADYAPMWDESVGEITLAGLTAGESAAIEDDLNGGGAGAARIYQVAKGTVDAPYVDDDMSEDERIGAVSQLPDSYVRWAQARTDELSSVSGNGKKSYRELYEESQQDNSNQT
;
A
#
# COMPACT_ATOMS: atom_id res chain seq x y z
N MET A 1 -13.73 17.67 -8.68
CA MET A 1 -12.88 18.15 -7.56
C MET A 1 -11.50 17.56 -7.79
N PRO A 2 -10.40 18.25 -7.43
CA PRO A 2 -9.07 17.66 -7.53
C PRO A 2 -8.96 16.45 -6.60
N LEU A 3 -8.24 15.41 -7.02
CA LEU A 3 -7.97 14.23 -6.20
C LEU A 3 -7.10 14.60 -5.00
N LYS A 4 -7.26 13.87 -3.90
CA LYS A 4 -6.34 14.00 -2.76
C LYS A 4 -5.04 13.28 -3.12
N THR A 5 -3.97 14.04 -3.29
CA THR A 5 -2.65 13.50 -3.63
C THR A 5 -1.71 13.53 -2.43
N LYS A 6 -0.72 12.64 -2.43
CA LYS A 6 0.41 12.64 -1.51
C LYS A 6 1.66 12.13 -2.22
N THR A 7 2.77 12.83 -2.02
CA THR A 7 4.11 12.39 -2.39
C THR A 7 4.70 11.58 -1.25
N TYR A 8 5.32 10.45 -1.58
CA TYR A 8 5.97 9.52 -0.68
C TYR A 8 7.45 9.48 -1.03
N ASP A 9 8.29 9.92 -0.10
CA ASP A 9 9.72 9.61 -0.13
C ASP A 9 9.90 8.14 0.24
N LEU A 10 10.55 7.37 -0.63
CA LEU A 10 10.72 5.93 -0.49
C LEU A 10 11.63 5.57 0.70
N THR A 11 12.57 6.44 1.07
CA THR A 11 13.44 6.25 2.23
C THR A 11 12.66 6.47 3.52
N GLU A 12 11.88 7.55 3.61
CA GLU A 12 11.00 7.80 4.75
C GLU A 12 9.96 6.70 4.89
N GLU A 13 9.42 6.20 3.78
CA GLU A 13 8.44 5.13 3.78
C GLU A 13 9.02 3.79 4.25
N ILE A 14 10.25 3.45 3.84
CA ILE A 14 10.98 2.29 4.36
C ILE A 14 11.11 2.39 5.89
N GLN A 15 11.59 3.54 6.39
CA GLN A 15 11.73 3.75 7.82
C GLN A 15 10.39 3.62 8.56
N ARG A 16 9.32 4.22 8.01
CA ARG A 16 7.97 4.14 8.58
C ARG A 16 7.47 2.70 8.66
N LEU A 17 7.70 1.89 7.63
CA LEU A 17 7.30 0.48 7.60
C LEU A 17 8.10 -0.36 8.59
N GLU A 18 9.41 -0.12 8.71
CA GLU A 18 10.26 -0.78 9.71
C GLU A 18 9.80 -0.46 11.15
N GLU A 19 9.53 0.80 11.46
CA GLU A 19 9.02 1.23 12.77
C GLU A 19 7.67 0.56 13.10
N GLN A 20 6.78 0.40 12.11
CA GLN A 20 5.50 -0.29 12.28
C GLN A 20 5.67 -1.80 12.51
N ILE A 21 6.61 -2.44 11.82
CA ILE A 21 6.95 -3.85 12.05
C ILE A 21 7.46 -4.04 13.48
N ASP A 22 8.36 -3.16 13.94
CA ASP A 22 8.89 -3.20 15.30
C ASP A 22 7.79 -3.02 16.37
N GLU A 23 6.82 -2.13 16.12
CA GLU A 23 5.66 -1.94 17.01
C GLU A 23 4.79 -3.20 17.08
N VAL A 24 4.47 -3.80 15.93
CA VAL A 24 3.68 -5.03 15.88
C VAL A 24 4.44 -6.21 16.52
N ASP A 25 5.75 -6.31 16.32
CA ASP A 25 6.59 -7.33 16.97
C ASP A 25 6.64 -7.17 18.48
N ALA A 26 6.61 -5.93 19.00
CA ALA A 26 6.50 -5.69 20.43
C ALA A 26 5.15 -6.18 20.99
N ILE A 27 4.05 -5.92 20.28
CA ILE A 27 2.72 -6.40 20.67
C ILE A 27 2.63 -7.92 20.61
N LEU A 28 3.15 -8.55 19.55
CA LEU A 28 3.15 -10.01 19.40
C LEU A 28 3.94 -10.71 20.51
N LYS A 29 5.00 -10.09 21.04
CA LYS A 29 5.74 -10.61 22.21
C LYS A 29 4.93 -10.50 23.52
N GLU A 30 4.03 -9.53 23.62
CA GLU A 30 3.12 -9.34 24.77
C GLU A 30 1.93 -10.30 24.73
N ILE A 31 1.47 -10.71 23.54
CA ILE A 31 0.37 -11.68 23.39
C ILE A 31 0.88 -13.09 23.72
N ASP A 32 0.79 -13.45 25.00
CA ASP A 32 1.14 -14.78 25.52
C ASP A 32 0.03 -15.81 25.19
N ASP A 33 -0.11 -16.22 23.92
CA ASP A 33 -0.71 -17.52 23.59
C ASP A 33 -0.62 -17.90 22.10
N ASN A 34 -0.10 -19.11 21.84
CA ASN A 34 -0.17 -19.80 20.55
C ASN A 34 -1.62 -20.27 20.30
N GLY A 35 -2.47 -19.35 19.85
CA GLY A 35 -3.88 -19.63 19.55
C GLY A 35 -4.82 -18.44 19.73
N ASN A 36 -4.34 -17.30 20.27
CA ASN A 36 -5.15 -16.10 20.42
C ASN A 36 -5.50 -15.50 19.04
N PRO A 37 -6.79 -15.29 18.71
CA PRO A 37 -7.21 -14.62 17.47
C PRO A 37 -6.58 -13.24 17.24
N GLN A 38 -6.27 -12.50 18.30
CA GLN A 38 -5.54 -11.23 18.21
C GLN A 38 -4.11 -11.44 17.70
N SER A 39 -3.43 -12.49 18.17
CA SER A 39 -2.09 -12.85 17.66
C SER A 39 -2.14 -13.14 16.16
N GLN A 40 -3.16 -13.86 15.68
CA GLN A 40 -3.33 -14.13 14.24
C GLN A 40 -3.58 -12.85 13.44
N ALA A 41 -4.36 -11.91 13.96
CA ALA A 41 -4.59 -10.61 13.30
C ALA A 41 -3.30 -9.80 13.18
N PHE A 42 -2.52 -9.68 14.25
CA PHE A 42 -1.24 -8.97 14.23
C PHE A 42 -0.17 -9.67 13.39
N GLN A 43 -0.17 -11.01 13.33
CA GLN A 43 0.70 -11.76 12.40
C GLN A 43 0.34 -11.47 10.93
N GLY A 44 -0.95 -11.38 10.62
CA GLY A 44 -1.42 -10.98 9.29
C GLY A 44 -0.97 -9.57 8.93
N GLU A 45 -1.11 -8.62 9.85
CA GLU A 45 -0.67 -7.24 9.68
C GLU A 45 0.84 -7.15 9.47
N ARG A 46 1.63 -7.83 10.32
CA ARG A 46 3.09 -7.92 10.18
C ARG A 46 3.51 -8.42 8.81
N SER A 47 2.86 -9.49 8.33
CA SER A 47 3.14 -10.07 7.01
C SER A 47 2.81 -9.07 5.88
N GLY A 48 1.74 -8.28 6.04
CA GLY A 48 1.38 -7.21 5.12
C GLY A 48 2.41 -6.08 5.09
N LEU A 49 2.91 -5.67 6.26
CA LEU A 49 3.96 -4.65 6.39
C LEU A 49 5.29 -5.12 5.78
N GLU A 50 5.68 -6.38 6.00
CA GLU A 50 6.89 -6.94 5.40
C GLU A 50 6.82 -7.00 3.87
N ALA A 51 5.68 -7.42 3.32
CA ALA A 51 5.46 -7.42 1.87
C ALA A 51 5.50 -5.99 1.30
N ALA A 52 4.95 -5.01 2.01
CA ALA A 52 5.04 -3.61 1.61
C ALA A 52 6.50 -3.11 1.65
N LEU A 53 7.24 -3.42 2.72
CA LEU A 53 8.64 -3.05 2.88
C LEU A 53 9.51 -3.62 1.76
N GLU A 54 9.29 -4.89 1.40
CA GLU A 54 9.95 -5.53 0.26
C GLU A 54 9.68 -4.77 -1.03
N GLY A 55 8.42 -4.39 -1.29
CA GLY A 55 8.04 -3.63 -2.47
C GLY A 55 8.70 -2.26 -2.56
N VAL A 56 8.71 -1.50 -1.46
CA VAL A 56 9.31 -0.14 -1.41
C VAL A 56 10.84 -0.21 -1.50
N ARG A 57 11.47 -1.21 -0.89
CA ARG A 57 12.92 -1.44 -1.04
C ARG A 57 13.29 -1.78 -2.47
N TRP A 58 12.54 -2.68 -3.12
CA TRP A 58 12.77 -2.97 -4.53
C TRP A 58 12.71 -1.68 -5.37
N ALA A 59 11.69 -0.86 -5.17
CA ALA A 59 11.53 0.41 -5.86
C ALA A 59 12.75 1.33 -5.66
N ARG A 60 13.19 1.51 -4.41
CA ARG A 60 14.32 2.41 -4.09
C ARG A 60 15.69 1.85 -4.54
N ASP A 61 15.92 0.56 -4.35
CA ASP A 61 17.27 -0.04 -4.37
C ASP A 61 17.56 -0.91 -5.59
N ASP A 62 16.54 -1.52 -6.21
CA ASP A 62 16.74 -2.59 -7.20
C ASP A 62 16.09 -2.27 -8.55
N ALA A 63 15.10 -1.37 -8.60
CA ALA A 63 14.31 -1.15 -9.79
C ALA A 63 15.11 -0.58 -10.96
N PHE A 64 16.12 0.25 -10.69
CA PHE A 64 16.99 0.82 -11.73
C PHE A 64 17.86 -0.22 -12.45
N ASP A 65 18.12 -1.37 -11.80
CA ASP A 65 18.87 -2.49 -12.37
C ASP A 65 17.95 -3.52 -13.06
N ALA A 66 16.62 -3.35 -12.98
CA ALA A 66 15.66 -4.31 -13.49
C ALA A 66 15.38 -4.10 -14.99
N ASP A 67 15.70 -5.11 -15.82
CA ASP A 67 15.44 -5.10 -17.27
C ASP A 67 13.97 -4.81 -17.64
N TYR A 68 13.02 -5.18 -16.76
CA TYR A 68 11.59 -4.98 -16.97
C TYR A 68 11.06 -3.64 -16.43
N ALA A 69 11.91 -2.82 -15.80
CA ALA A 69 11.55 -1.51 -15.28
C ALA A 69 12.53 -0.42 -15.75
N PRO A 70 12.83 -0.32 -17.08
CA PRO A 70 13.90 0.53 -17.61
C PRO A 70 13.72 2.04 -17.40
N MET A 71 12.53 2.45 -16.94
CA MET A 71 12.21 3.85 -16.65
C MET A 71 12.62 4.27 -15.23
N TRP A 72 12.97 3.32 -14.35
CA TRP A 72 13.48 3.62 -13.02
C TRP A 72 14.94 4.05 -13.11
N ASP A 73 15.25 5.22 -12.55
CA ASP A 73 16.62 5.70 -12.42
C ASP A 73 17.14 5.56 -10.98
N GLU A 74 18.47 5.56 -10.81
CA GLU A 74 19.12 5.47 -9.49
C GLU A 74 18.77 6.64 -8.55
N SER A 75 18.22 7.75 -9.09
CA SER A 75 17.88 8.95 -8.35
C SER A 75 16.40 9.04 -7.95
N VAL A 76 15.58 8.03 -8.28
CA VAL A 76 14.18 7.98 -7.88
C VAL A 76 14.08 7.84 -6.36
N GLY A 77 13.80 8.95 -5.70
CA GLY A 77 13.57 9.00 -4.25
C GLY A 77 12.09 9.11 -3.88
N GLU A 78 11.23 9.53 -4.79
CA GLU A 78 9.85 9.92 -4.48
C GLU A 78 8.86 9.43 -5.54
N ILE A 79 7.62 9.17 -5.10
CA ILE A 79 6.48 8.95 -5.99
C ILE A 79 5.25 9.70 -5.48
N THR A 80 4.34 10.07 -6.38
CA THR A 80 3.07 10.73 -6.03
C THR A 80 1.87 9.88 -6.39
N LEU A 81 1.06 9.59 -5.38
CA LEU A 81 -0.19 8.84 -5.53
C LEU A 81 -1.40 9.72 -5.19
N ALA A 82 -2.53 9.37 -5.77
CA ALA A 82 -3.84 9.95 -5.55
C ALA A 82 -4.81 8.93 -4.96
N GLY A 83 -5.73 9.42 -4.13
CA GLY A 83 -6.95 8.70 -3.78
C GLY A 83 -7.96 8.79 -4.92
N LEU A 84 -8.67 7.71 -5.18
CA LEU A 84 -9.76 7.64 -6.14
C LEU A 84 -11.05 8.22 -5.54
N THR A 85 -11.86 8.87 -6.36
CA THR A 85 -13.25 9.17 -5.98
C THR A 85 -14.15 8.02 -6.39
N ALA A 86 -15.41 8.08 -5.95
CA ALA A 86 -16.42 7.11 -6.36
C ALA A 86 -16.60 7.02 -7.89
N GLY A 87 -16.32 8.11 -8.63
CA GLY A 87 -16.39 8.11 -10.09
C GLY A 87 -15.29 7.26 -10.74
N GLU A 88 -14.04 7.41 -10.29
CA GLU A 88 -12.91 6.60 -10.79
C GLU A 88 -13.06 5.13 -10.37
N SER A 89 -13.53 4.87 -9.14
CA SER A 89 -13.83 3.49 -8.71
C SER A 89 -14.90 2.83 -9.58
N ALA A 90 -16.00 3.54 -9.88
CA ALA A 90 -17.05 3.02 -10.76
C ALA A 90 -16.54 2.76 -12.19
N ALA A 91 -15.70 3.63 -12.74
CA ALA A 91 -15.10 3.41 -14.05
C ALA A 91 -14.23 2.14 -14.09
N ILE A 92 -13.42 1.91 -13.06
CA ILE A 92 -12.62 0.68 -12.93
C ILE A 92 -13.54 -0.55 -12.88
N GLU A 93 -14.62 -0.50 -12.09
CA GLU A 93 -15.57 -1.60 -11.99
C GLU A 93 -16.23 -1.93 -13.34
N ASP A 94 -16.62 -0.92 -14.11
CA ASP A 94 -17.19 -1.06 -15.45
C ASP A 94 -16.17 -1.66 -16.44
N ASP A 95 -14.92 -1.20 -16.41
CA ASP A 95 -13.87 -1.67 -17.32
C ASP A 95 -13.47 -3.13 -17.05
N LEU A 96 -13.46 -3.55 -15.78
CA LEU A 96 -13.06 -4.89 -15.39
C LEU A 96 -13.99 -5.99 -15.93
N ASN A 97 -15.27 -5.70 -16.23
CA ASN A 97 -16.23 -6.68 -16.77
C ASN A 97 -16.21 -8.07 -16.06
N GLY A 98 -16.03 -8.10 -14.74
CA GLY A 98 -15.89 -9.35 -13.96
C GLY A 98 -14.45 -9.87 -13.79
N GLY A 99 -13.44 -9.03 -14.07
CA GLY A 99 -12.03 -9.31 -13.81
C GLY A 99 -11.75 -9.60 -12.33
N GLY A 100 -10.75 -10.46 -12.08
CA GLY A 100 -10.36 -10.85 -10.72
C GLY A 100 -9.71 -9.71 -9.91
N ALA A 101 -9.62 -9.90 -8.60
CA ALA A 101 -9.07 -8.90 -7.67
C ALA A 101 -7.64 -8.40 -8.03
N GLY A 102 -6.84 -9.22 -8.71
CA GLY A 102 -5.52 -8.82 -9.20
C GLY A 102 -5.58 -7.79 -10.33
N ALA A 103 -6.54 -7.92 -11.26
CA ALA A 103 -6.74 -6.93 -12.31
C ALA A 103 -7.23 -5.61 -11.72
N ALA A 104 -8.18 -5.66 -10.79
CA ALA A 104 -8.68 -4.46 -10.11
C ALA A 104 -7.56 -3.65 -9.44
N ARG A 105 -6.61 -4.34 -8.81
CA ARG A 105 -5.43 -3.71 -8.20
C ARG A 105 -4.59 -2.93 -9.22
N ILE A 106 -4.29 -3.55 -10.38
CA ILE A 106 -3.47 -2.91 -11.42
C ILE A 106 -4.17 -1.64 -11.92
N TYR A 107 -5.47 -1.71 -12.21
CA TYR A 107 -6.26 -0.56 -12.66
C TYR A 107 -6.27 0.55 -11.61
N GLN A 108 -6.47 0.18 -10.35
CA GLN A 108 -6.48 1.13 -9.25
C GLN A 108 -5.14 1.85 -9.09
N VAL A 109 -4.01 1.14 -9.16
CA VAL A 109 -2.68 1.76 -9.07
C VAL A 109 -2.39 2.60 -10.31
N ALA A 110 -2.76 2.14 -11.51
CA ALA A 110 -2.59 2.92 -12.74
C ALA A 110 -3.37 4.25 -12.69
N LYS A 111 -4.63 4.22 -12.22
CA LYS A 111 -5.45 5.43 -12.02
C LYS A 111 -4.98 6.29 -10.86
N GLY A 112 -4.45 5.66 -9.81
CA GLY A 112 -3.98 6.33 -8.60
C GLY A 112 -2.58 6.91 -8.73
N THR A 113 -1.79 6.55 -9.76
CA THR A 113 -0.43 7.09 -9.93
C THR A 113 -0.50 8.44 -10.64
N VAL A 114 -0.02 9.48 -9.96
CA VAL A 114 0.05 10.85 -10.49
C VAL A 114 1.40 11.10 -11.13
N ASP A 115 2.47 10.78 -10.40
CA ASP A 115 3.86 10.99 -10.82
C ASP A 115 4.69 9.83 -10.28
N ALA A 116 5.31 9.07 -11.16
CA ALA A 116 6.20 7.98 -10.83
C ALA A 116 7.03 7.62 -12.06
N PRO A 117 8.20 6.96 -11.91
CA PRO A 117 9.09 6.70 -13.03
C PRO A 117 8.47 5.84 -14.13
N TYR A 118 7.49 4.99 -13.79
CA TYR A 118 6.82 4.10 -14.74
C TYR A 118 5.59 4.73 -15.42
N VAL A 119 5.30 6.01 -15.20
CA VAL A 119 4.20 6.72 -15.88
C VAL A 119 4.70 8.03 -16.50
N ASP A 120 4.32 8.27 -17.75
CA ASP A 120 4.50 9.56 -18.42
C ASP A 120 3.15 10.25 -18.69
N ASP A 121 3.16 11.57 -18.79
CA ASP A 121 1.96 12.40 -19.03
C ASP A 121 1.26 12.11 -20.37
N ASP A 122 1.98 11.57 -21.35
CA ASP A 122 1.47 11.22 -22.67
C ASP A 122 1.01 9.77 -22.79
N MET A 123 1.24 8.93 -21.77
CA MET A 123 0.76 7.56 -21.75
C MET A 123 -0.76 7.50 -21.73
N SER A 124 -1.32 6.71 -22.63
CA SER A 124 -2.72 6.28 -22.56
C SER A 124 -2.98 5.43 -21.33
N GLU A 125 -4.26 5.25 -21.01
CA GLU A 125 -4.68 4.43 -19.89
C GLU A 125 -4.21 2.97 -20.00
N ASP A 126 -4.33 2.37 -21.19
CA ASP A 126 -3.88 1.00 -21.45
C ASP A 126 -2.35 0.86 -21.27
N GLU A 127 -1.58 1.88 -21.66
CA GLU A 127 -0.13 1.92 -21.47
C GLU A 127 0.23 2.01 -19.99
N ARG A 128 -0.48 2.84 -19.20
CA ARG A 128 -0.30 2.92 -17.74
C ARG A 128 -0.63 1.61 -17.04
N ILE A 129 -1.73 0.96 -17.43
CA ILE A 129 -2.11 -0.36 -16.92
C ILE A 129 -1.03 -1.39 -17.29
N GLY A 130 -0.53 -1.35 -18.52
CA GLY A 130 0.57 -2.19 -18.99
C GLY A 130 1.85 -2.01 -18.17
N ALA A 131 2.24 -0.77 -17.91
CA ALA A 131 3.41 -0.45 -17.10
C ALA A 131 3.27 -0.99 -15.67
N VAL A 132 2.13 -0.73 -15.01
CA VAL A 132 1.88 -1.22 -13.64
C VAL A 132 1.85 -2.76 -13.58
N SER A 133 1.36 -3.43 -14.63
CA SER A 133 1.30 -4.89 -14.67
C SER A 133 2.67 -5.59 -14.68
N GLN A 134 3.73 -4.86 -15.00
CA GLN A 134 5.11 -5.37 -15.02
C GLN A 134 5.81 -5.19 -13.66
N LEU A 135 5.23 -4.41 -12.74
CA LEU A 135 5.82 -4.15 -11.44
C LEU A 135 5.64 -5.35 -10.49
N PRO A 136 6.53 -5.54 -9.50
CA PRO A 136 6.37 -6.60 -8.50
C PRO A 136 5.07 -6.46 -7.70
N ASP A 137 4.41 -7.59 -7.41
CA ASP A 137 3.12 -7.61 -6.68
C ASP A 137 3.22 -6.92 -5.31
N SER A 138 4.36 -7.03 -4.61
CA SER A 138 4.64 -6.37 -3.34
C SER A 138 4.56 -4.84 -3.46
N TYR A 139 5.22 -4.27 -4.47
CA TYR A 139 5.17 -2.83 -4.75
C TYR A 139 3.76 -2.37 -5.13
N VAL A 140 3.09 -3.11 -6.03
CA VAL A 140 1.74 -2.77 -6.49
C VAL A 140 0.74 -2.81 -5.31
N ARG A 141 0.86 -3.78 -4.39
CA ARG A 141 0.03 -3.84 -3.18
C ARG A 141 0.28 -2.67 -2.25
N TRP A 142 1.53 -2.28 -2.06
CA TRP A 142 1.85 -1.10 -1.27
C TRP A 142 1.24 0.16 -1.89
N ALA A 143 1.42 0.37 -3.19
CA ALA A 143 0.84 1.52 -3.90
C ALA A 143 -0.70 1.52 -3.82
N GLN A 144 -1.34 0.36 -3.96
CA GLN A 144 -2.78 0.20 -3.78
C GLN A 144 -3.21 0.64 -2.38
N ALA A 145 -2.53 0.16 -1.34
CA ALA A 145 -2.85 0.50 0.05
C ALA A 145 -2.72 2.02 0.32
N ARG A 146 -1.72 2.68 -0.28
CA ARG A 146 -1.56 4.15 -0.20
C ARG A 146 -2.71 4.87 -0.93
N THR A 147 -3.10 4.41 -2.11
CA THR A 147 -4.25 4.93 -2.85
C THR A 147 -5.56 4.73 -2.05
N ASP A 148 -5.79 3.55 -1.46
CA ASP A 148 -6.95 3.28 -0.62
C ASP A 148 -7.02 4.22 0.59
N GLU A 149 -5.89 4.44 1.26
CA GLU A 149 -5.80 5.37 2.38
C GLU A 149 -6.18 6.80 1.99
N LEU A 150 -5.71 7.26 0.82
CA LEU A 150 -6.06 8.57 0.28
C LEU A 150 -7.51 8.67 -0.18
N SER A 151 -8.10 7.56 -0.62
CA SER A 151 -9.52 7.46 -1.04
C SER A 151 -10.46 7.44 0.16
N SER A 152 -9.96 7.02 1.33
CA SER A 152 -10.76 6.93 2.55
C SER A 152 -11.09 8.32 3.15
N VAL A 153 -12.30 8.44 3.69
CA VAL A 153 -12.77 9.66 4.39
C VAL A 153 -11.99 9.89 5.71
N SER A 154 -11.40 8.84 6.27
CA SER A 154 -10.73 8.85 7.59
C SER A 154 -9.22 9.17 7.54
N GLY A 155 -8.72 9.72 6.42
CA GLY A 155 -7.29 9.76 6.09
C GLY A 155 -6.31 10.11 7.24
N ASN A 156 -5.18 9.39 7.26
CA ASN A 156 -3.99 9.56 8.10
C ASN A 156 -4.16 9.60 9.63
N GLY A 157 -5.37 9.45 10.17
CA GLY A 157 -5.64 9.40 11.61
C GLY A 157 -5.68 7.99 12.18
N LYS A 158 -4.83 7.07 11.70
CA LYS A 158 -4.79 5.72 12.24
C LYS A 158 -4.18 5.77 13.64
N LYS A 159 -4.91 5.23 14.61
CA LYS A 159 -4.40 4.91 15.94
C LYS A 159 -3.12 4.08 15.82
N SER A 160 -2.18 4.23 16.74
CA SER A 160 -1.02 3.35 16.79
C SER A 160 -1.44 1.90 16.99
N TYR A 161 -0.61 0.93 16.60
CA TYR A 161 -0.94 -0.47 16.84
C TYR A 161 -1.09 -0.75 18.34
N ARG A 162 -0.34 -0.04 19.18
CA ARG A 162 -0.49 -0.09 20.63
C ARG A 162 -1.87 0.39 21.08
N GLU A 163 -2.35 1.52 20.58
CA GLU A 163 -3.68 2.03 20.91
C GLU A 163 -4.78 1.06 20.46
N LEU A 164 -4.64 0.46 19.27
CA LEU A 164 -5.57 -0.56 18.77
C LEU A 164 -5.55 -1.82 19.65
N TYR A 165 -4.37 -2.25 20.09
CA TYR A 165 -4.22 -3.36 21.01
C TYR A 165 -4.91 -3.07 22.35
N GLU A 166 -4.64 -1.91 22.95
CA GLU A 166 -5.23 -1.50 24.23
C GLU A 166 -6.76 -1.38 24.18
N GLU A 167 -7.30 -0.82 23.10
CA GLU A 167 -8.75 -0.77 22.86
C GLU A 167 -9.36 -2.18 22.72
N SER A 168 -8.68 -3.08 21.97
CA SER A 168 -9.15 -4.45 21.82
C SER A 168 -9.17 -5.24 23.14
N GLN A 169 -8.27 -4.93 24.08
CA GLN A 169 -8.28 -5.52 25.42
C GLN A 169 -9.44 -4.99 26.28
N GLN A 170 -9.78 -3.71 26.14
CA GLN A 170 -10.90 -3.09 26.87
C GLN A 170 -12.26 -3.63 26.39
N ASP A 171 -12.43 -3.83 25.08
CA ASP A 171 -13.66 -4.38 24.52
C ASP A 171 -13.88 -5.85 24.91
N ASN A 172 -12.82 -6.67 24.92
CA ASN A 172 -12.91 -8.05 25.41
C ASN A 172 -13.25 -8.12 26.90
N SER A 173 -12.75 -7.17 27.71
CA SER A 173 -13.03 -7.12 29.16
C SER A 173 -14.49 -6.74 29.47
N ASN A 174 -15.14 -5.95 28.61
CA ASN A 174 -16.54 -5.53 28.77
C ASN A 174 -17.58 -6.56 28.27
N GLN A 175 -17.14 -7.64 27.61
CA GLN A 175 -18.01 -8.71 27.12
C GLN A 175 -18.03 -9.97 28.01
N THR A 176 -17.23 -9.99 29.09
CA THR A 176 -17.22 -11.04 30.14
C THR A 176 -17.94 -10.59 31.41
#